data_AF-A0A0K1K5I2-F1
#
_entry.id   AF-A0A0K1K5I2-F1
#
_cell.length_a   1.000
_cell.length_b   1.000
_cell.length_c   1.000
_cell.angle_alpha   90.00
_cell.angle_beta   90.00
_cell.angle_gamma   90.00
#
_symmetry.space_group_name_H-M   'P 1'
#
loop_
_entity.id
_entity.type
_entity.pdbx_description
1 polymer ?
#
loop_
_entity_poly.entity_id
_entity_poly.type
_entity_poly.pdbx_seq_one_letter_code
_entity_poly.pdbx_strand_id
1 'polypeptide(L)' 'MWPHPDFAQACATGDWAGCEPAAIDIYRFVEDWLPDMASKGLSIAVFPTPAMRGVWIAPGELKSCLEEELAQYE' A
#
# COMPACT_ATOMS: atom_id res chain seq x y z
N MET A 1 -2.21 2.24 -0.24
CA MET A 1 -2.51 0.99 -0.99
C MET A 1 -3.90 0.49 -0.67
N TRP A 2 -4.46 -0.28 -1.59
CA TRP A 2 -5.74 -0.96 -1.37
C TRP A 2 -5.55 -2.46 -1.62
N PRO A 3 -6.18 -3.32 -0.81
CA PRO A 3 -6.12 -4.76 -0.98
C PRO A 3 -6.94 -5.25 -2.18
N HIS A 4 -7.83 -4.42 -2.73
CA HIS A 4 -8.67 -4.76 -3.88
C HIS A 4 -8.86 -3.54 -4.79
N PRO A 5 -8.90 -3.73 -6.13
CA PRO A 5 -9.08 -2.65 -7.10
C PRO A 5 -10.38 -1.86 -6.88
N ASP A 6 -11.47 -2.50 -6.47
CA ASP A 6 -12.76 -1.82 -6.24
C ASP A 6 -12.66 -0.72 -5.18
N PHE A 7 -11.84 -0.92 -4.13
CA PHE A 7 -11.65 0.08 -3.09
C PHE A 7 -10.77 1.24 -3.59
N ALA A 8 -9.77 0.94 -4.43
CA ALA A 8 -8.96 1.97 -5.07
C ALA A 8 -9.82 2.81 -6.03
N GLN A 9 -10.71 2.18 -6.80
CA GLN A 9 -11.64 2.85 -7.70
C GLN A 9 -12.62 3.75 -6.94
N ALA A 10 -13.13 3.27 -5.80
CA ALA A 10 -13.98 4.08 -4.92
C ALA A 10 -13.24 5.31 -4.34
N CYS A 11 -11.91 5.24 -4.24
CA CYS A 11 -11.07 6.35 -3.81
C CYS A 11 -10.61 7.27 -4.95
N ALA A 12 -10.80 6.89 -6.22
CA ALA A 12 -10.49 7.68 -7.41
C ALA A 12 -11.50 8.84 -7.61
N THR A 13 -11.63 9.68 -6.58
CA THR A 13 -12.54 10.83 -6.51
C THR A 13 -11.73 12.06 -6.06
N GLY A 14 -12.25 13.27 -6.31
CA GLY A 14 -11.53 14.51 -5.96
C GLY A 14 -10.22 14.65 -6.74
N ASP A 15 -9.09 14.79 -6.04
CA ASP A 15 -7.76 14.97 -6.64
C ASP A 15 -7.24 13.72 -7.38
N TRP A 16 -7.86 12.56 -7.13
CA TRP A 16 -7.56 11.30 -7.83
C TRP A 16 -8.65 10.94 -8.86
N ALA A 17 -9.51 11.89 -9.22
CA ALA A 17 -10.52 11.70 -10.25
C ALA A 17 -9.85 11.38 -11.61
N GLY A 18 -10.19 10.22 -12.17
CA GLY A 18 -9.61 9.72 -13.43
C GLY A 18 -8.35 8.86 -13.25
N CYS A 19 -7.90 8.60 -12.03
CA CYS A 19 -6.89 7.58 -11.77
C CYS A 19 -7.50 6.18 -11.82
N GLU A 20 -6.78 5.23 -12.41
CA GLU A 20 -7.17 3.82 -12.45
C GLU A 20 -6.36 3.00 -11.44
N PRO A 21 -6.96 2.00 -10.78
CA PRO A 21 -6.24 1.07 -9.93
C PRO A 21 -5.17 0.30 -10.73
N ALA A 22 -3.91 0.45 -10.33
CA ALA A 22 -2.81 -0.33 -10.87
C ALA A 22 -2.48 -1.49 -9.92
N ALA A 23 -2.43 -2.71 -10.47
CA ALA A 23 -1.90 -3.85 -9.73
C ALA A 23 -0.39 -3.70 -9.57
N ILE A 24 0.11 -4.01 -8.37
CA ILE A 24 1.53 -4.06 -8.06
C ILE A 24 1.88 -5.47 -7.62
N ASP A 25 3.02 -5.97 -8.10
CA ASP A 25 3.56 -7.24 -7.64
C ASP A 25 4.01 -7.10 -6.17
N ILE A 26 3.57 -8.03 -5.32
CA ILE A 26 3.81 -7.95 -3.87
C ILE A 26 5.30 -8.13 -3.54
N TYR A 27 6.03 -8.98 -4.26
CA TYR A 27 7.46 -9.19 -4.03
C TYR A 27 8.23 -7.93 -4.40
N ARG A 28 7.95 -7.36 -5.57
CA ARG A 28 8.55 -6.09 -5.99
C ARG A 28 8.22 -4.95 -5.03
N PHE A 29 7.00 -4.93 -4.50
CA PHE A 29 6.62 -3.94 -3.51
C PHE A 29 7.43 -4.06 -2.22
N VAL A 30 7.57 -5.28 -1.70
CA VAL A 30 8.30 -5.58 -0.46
C VAL A 30 9.82 -5.39 -0.60
N GLU A 31 10.38 -5.79 -1.73
CA GLU A 31 11.83 -5.78 -1.99
C GLU A 31 12.36 -4.43 -2.49
N ASP A 32 11.65 -3.74 -3.39
CA ASP A 32 12.13 -2.49 -3.99
C ASP A 32 11.46 -1.25 -3.37
N TRP A 33 10.13 -1.26 -3.23
CA TRP A 33 9.38 -0.04 -2.91
C TRP A 33 9.42 0.29 -1.42
N LEU A 34 9.20 -0.69 -0.53
CA LEU A 34 9.22 -0.46 0.91
C LEU A 34 10.58 0.07 1.42
N PRO A 35 11.73 -0.49 1.00
CA PRO A 35 13.04 0.03 1.42
C PRO A 35 13.32 1.41 0.85
N ASP A 36 12.95 1.69 -0.41
CA ASP A 36 13.10 3.03 -0.99
C ASP A 36 12.26 4.07 -0.23
N MET A 37 11.00 3.75 0.08
CA MET A 37 10.12 4.60 0.89
C MET A 37 10.65 4.81 2.31
N ALA A 38 11.18 3.75 2.94
CA ALA A 38 11.81 3.85 4.25
C ALA A 38 13.03 4.79 4.22
N SER A 39 13.87 4.68 3.19
CA SER A 39 15.06 5.53 3.04
C SER A 39 14.72 7.01 2.86
N LYS A 40 13.54 7.30 2.30
CA LYS A 40 13.00 8.66 2.13
C LYS A 40 12.19 9.15 3.34
N GLY A 41 12.03 8.33 4.38
CA GLY A 41 11.24 8.66 5.57
C GLY A 41 9.75 8.82 5.29
N LEU A 42 9.22 8.16 4.25
CA LEU A 42 7.81 8.23 3.88
C LEU A 42 6.98 7.27 4.72
N SER A 43 5.75 7.67 5.03
CA SER A 43 4.75 6.80 5.66
C SER A 43 3.78 6.26 4.62
N ILE A 44 3.26 5.07 4.87
CA ILE A 44 2.37 4.39 3.95
C ILE A 44 0.97 4.35 4.53
N ALA A 45 0.00 4.84 3.74
CA ALA A 45 -1.41 4.69 4.06
C ALA A 45 -1.93 3.37 3.49
N VAL A 46 -2.18 2.40 4.37
CA VAL A 46 -2.87 1.14 4.06
C VAL A 46 -4.37 1.37 4.18
N PHE A 47 -5.11 1.02 3.12
CA PHE A 47 -6.55 1.16 3.02
C PHE A 47 -7.08 2.57 3.34
N PRO A 48 -6.58 3.62 2.66
CA PRO A 48 -7.13 4.95 2.83
C PRO A 48 -8.54 5.01 2.22
N THR A 49 -9.45 5.66 2.93
CA THR A 49 -10.79 6.02 2.45
C THR A 49 -10.75 7.38 1.74
N PRO A 50 -11.79 7.76 0.98
CA PRO A 50 -11.87 9.09 0.36
C PRO A 50 -11.78 10.24 1.37
N ALA A 51 -12.16 10.00 2.63
CA ALA A 51 -12.01 10.94 3.73
C ALA A 51 -10.60 10.94 4.36
N MET A 52 -9.61 10.35 3.68
CA MET A 52 -8.23 10.19 4.12
C MET A 52 -8.06 9.42 5.45
N ARG A 53 -9.08 8.66 5.86
CA ARG A 53 -8.97 7.74 7.00
C ARG A 53 -8.41 6.42 6.51
N GLY A 54 -7.26 6.03 7.02
CA GLY A 54 -6.62 4.76 6.73
C GLY A 54 -5.63 4.43 7.84
N VAL A 55 -4.99 3.27 7.74
CA VAL A 55 -3.92 2.89 8.65
C VAL A 55 -2.61 3.47 8.14
N TRP A 56 -1.98 4.31 8.95
CA TRP A 56 -0.63 4.81 8.65
C TRP A 56 0.38 3.89 9.31
N ILE A 57 1.22 3.26 8.51
CA ILE A 57 2.24 2.33 8.97
C ILE A 57 3.58 2.72 8.37
N ALA A 58 4.67 2.47 9.11
CA ALA A 58 6.01 2.65 8.58
C ALA A 58 6.30 1.59 7.50
N PRO A 59 7.03 1.93 6.43
CA PRO A 59 7.37 0.95 5.39
C PRO A 59 8.10 -0.28 5.94
N GLY A 60 8.97 -0.09 6.94
CA GLY A 60 9.70 -1.20 7.59
C GLY A 60 8.78 -2.14 8.37
N GLU A 61 7.82 -1.60 9.12
CA GLU A 61 6.82 -2.42 9.85
C GLU A 61 5.92 -3.18 8.87
N LEU A 62 5.46 -2.50 7.81
CA LEU A 62 4.64 -3.14 6.79
C LEU A 62 5.38 -4.26 6.07
N LYS A 63 6.69 -4.07 5.81
CA LYS A 63 7.55 -5.09 5.20
C LYS A 63 7.57 -6.35 6.05
N SER A 64 7.84 -6.21 7.34
CA SER A 64 7.88 -7.34 8.27
C SER A 64 6.53 -8.06 8.37
N CYS A 65 5.41 -7.32 8.49
CA CYS A 65 4.09 -7.95 8.50
C CYS A 65 3.81 -8.73 7.21
N LEU A 66 4.16 -8.17 6.04
CA LEU A 66 3.95 -8.85 4.76
C LEU A 66 4.84 -10.09 4.61
N GLU A 67 6.10 -10.03 5.04
CA GLU A 67 7.01 -11.18 5.03
C GLU A 67 6.54 -12.30 5.96
N GLU A 68 6.05 -11.95 7.15
CA GLU A 68 5.47 -12.91 8.11
C GLU A 68 4.19 -13.58 7.57
N GLU A 69 3.31 -12.81 6.93
CA GLU A 69 2.09 -13.37 6.32
C GLU A 69 2.41 -14.22 5.10
N LEU A 70 3.37 -13.84 4.25
CA LEU A 70 3.81 -14.64 3.10
C LEU A 70 4.43 -15.97 3.53
N ALA A 71 5.22 -15.97 4.61
CA ALA A 71 5.84 -17.18 5.16
C ALA A 71 4.84 -18.17 5.77
N GLN A 72 3.63 -17.73 6.14
CA GLN A 72 2.57 -18.61 6.66
C GLN A 72 1.91 -19.48 5.58
N TYR A 73 2.14 -19.18 4.29
CA TYR A 73 1.59 -19.92 3.15
C TYR A 73 2.65 -20.78 2.41
N GLU A 74 3.88 -20.87 2.93
CA GLU A 74 4.88 -21.88 2.57
C GLU A 74 4.71 -23.18 3.38
#